data_AF-A0A523NZC1-F1
#
_entry.id   AF-A0A523NZC1-F1
#
_cell.length_a   1.000
_cell.length_b   1.000
_cell.length_c   1.000
_cell.angle_alpha   90.00
_cell.angle_beta   90.00
_cell.angle_gamma   90.00
#
_symmetry.space_group_name_H-M   'P 1'
#
loop_
_entity.id
_entity.type
_entity.pdbx_description
1 polymer ?
#
loop_
_entity_poly.entity_id
_entity_poly.type
_entity_poly.pdbx_seq_one_letter_code
_entity_poly.pdbx_strand_id
1 'polypeptide(L)'
;MPAFVANEHAAFATGVARRALEILSAEAINKKRGYGPGAKSLADRETLQRFIGHGDLKLRSARALAMELNQQAMVVIDAGGDIDDRLALELRSIACYCTEVATEIVTQAFRYSGASSIFEKSEMQRCLRDINVAAQHLMVSEVAYELLGQTHLGYTDVAPMG
;
A
#
# COMPACT_ATOMS: atom_id res chain seq x y z
N MET A 1 -5.80 -10.70 18.69
CA MET A 1 -6.00 -11.19 17.30
C MET A 1 -5.85 -10.12 16.20
N PRO A 2 -6.41 -8.88 16.30
CA PRO A 2 -6.36 -7.93 15.17
C PRO A 2 -4.95 -7.55 14.72
N ALA A 3 -4.00 -7.45 15.67
CA ALA A 3 -2.61 -7.07 15.39
C ALA A 3 -1.88 -8.03 14.42
N PHE A 4 -2.14 -9.35 14.49
CA PHE A 4 -1.49 -10.37 13.65
C PHE A 4 -2.01 -10.40 12.20
N VAL A 5 -3.22 -9.90 11.95
CA VAL A 5 -3.74 -9.84 10.58
C VAL A 5 -3.42 -8.46 9.97
N ALA A 6 -3.41 -7.41 10.79
CA ALA A 6 -3.10 -6.05 10.35
C ALA A 6 -1.66 -5.92 9.81
N ASN A 7 -0.66 -6.50 10.49
CA ASN A 7 0.72 -6.45 10.03
C ASN A 7 0.93 -7.19 8.69
N GLU A 8 0.28 -8.35 8.49
CA GLU A 8 0.34 -9.13 7.25
C GLU A 8 -0.24 -8.33 6.07
N HIS A 9 -1.39 -7.67 6.26
CA HIS A 9 -1.98 -6.82 5.25
C HIS A 9 -1.07 -5.64 4.87
N ALA A 10 -0.52 -4.94 5.87
CA ALA A 10 0.40 -3.82 5.62
C ALA A 10 1.66 -4.29 4.86
N ALA A 11 2.25 -5.42 5.26
CA ALA A 11 3.41 -5.99 4.62
C ALA A 11 3.12 -6.41 3.17
N PHE A 12 2.02 -7.13 2.95
CA PHE A 12 1.57 -7.56 1.62
C PHE A 12 1.33 -6.36 0.70
N ALA A 13 0.50 -5.41 1.13
CA ALA A 13 0.12 -4.25 0.32
C ALA A 13 1.34 -3.41 -0.08
N THR A 14 2.21 -3.12 0.89
CA THR A 14 3.43 -2.34 0.59
C THR A 14 4.40 -3.08 -0.33
N GLY A 15 4.48 -4.41 -0.23
CA GLY A 15 5.25 -5.26 -1.13
C GLY A 15 4.72 -5.24 -2.57
N VAL A 16 3.40 -5.39 -2.75
CA VAL A 16 2.76 -5.35 -4.08
C VAL A 16 2.97 -3.98 -4.75
N ALA A 17 2.81 -2.89 -3.99
CA ALA A 17 3.04 -1.53 -4.50
C ALA A 17 4.51 -1.31 -4.91
N ARG A 18 5.46 -1.78 -4.09
CA ARG A 18 6.89 -1.72 -4.42
C ARG A 18 7.16 -2.47 -5.71
N ARG A 19 6.62 -3.68 -5.86
CA ARG A 19 6.81 -4.49 -7.07
C ARG A 19 6.25 -3.81 -8.31
N ALA A 20 5.07 -3.19 -8.21
CA ALA A 20 4.49 -2.44 -9.33
C ALA A 20 5.37 -1.25 -9.77
N LEU A 21 5.94 -0.50 -8.82
CA LEU A 21 6.89 0.59 -9.14
C LEU A 21 8.15 0.06 -9.83
N GLU A 22 8.70 -1.06 -9.39
CA GLU A 22 9.88 -1.70 -9.99
C GLU A 22 9.61 -2.17 -11.41
N ILE A 23 8.49 -2.88 -11.63
CA ILE A 23 8.06 -3.34 -12.97
C ILE A 23 7.95 -2.15 -13.90
N LEU A 24 7.22 -1.10 -13.47
CA LEU A 24 7.01 0.09 -14.31
C LEU A 24 8.33 0.79 -14.63
N SER A 25 9.22 0.94 -13.65
CA SER A 25 10.51 1.60 -13.83
C SER A 25 11.40 0.83 -14.81
N ALA A 26 11.41 -0.50 -14.72
CA ALA A 26 12.15 -1.37 -15.64
C ALA A 26 11.59 -1.30 -17.07
N GLU A 27 10.27 -1.33 -17.23
CA GLU A 27 9.62 -1.21 -18.55
C GLU A 27 9.84 0.18 -19.16
N ALA A 28 9.87 1.23 -18.35
CA ALA A 28 9.82 2.61 -18.83
C ALA A 28 11.03 3.03 -19.66
N ILE A 29 12.20 2.42 -19.42
CA ILE A 29 13.46 2.72 -20.11
C ILE A 29 13.36 2.40 -21.61
N ASN A 30 12.81 1.24 -21.94
CA ASN A 30 12.79 0.73 -23.32
C ASN A 30 11.44 0.96 -24.02
N LYS A 31 10.37 1.14 -23.25
CA LYS A 31 9.02 1.30 -23.78
C LYS A 31 8.83 2.70 -24.36
N LYS A 32 8.59 2.79 -25.67
CA LYS A 32 8.31 4.04 -26.39
C LYS A 32 6.81 4.20 -26.65
N ARG A 33 6.32 5.44 -26.68
CA ARG A 33 4.96 5.76 -27.15
C ARG A 33 5.04 6.52 -28.48
N GLY A 34 4.33 6.01 -29.49
CA GLY A 34 4.26 6.58 -30.84
C GLY A 34 5.05 5.77 -31.88
N TYR A 35 4.76 6.03 -33.15
CA TYR A 35 5.41 5.38 -34.30
C TYR A 35 6.28 6.42 -35.01
N GLY A 36 7.60 6.29 -34.94
CA GLY A 36 8.50 7.14 -35.73
C GLY A 36 9.91 7.32 -35.15
N PRO A 37 10.85 7.82 -35.97
CA PRO A 37 12.18 8.24 -35.52
C PRO A 37 12.03 9.36 -34.48
N GLY A 38 12.63 9.18 -33.30
CA GLY A 38 12.57 10.16 -32.20
C GLY A 38 11.46 9.95 -31.18
N ALA A 39 10.69 8.85 -31.25
CA ALA A 39 9.74 8.51 -30.20
C ALA A 39 10.45 8.41 -28.84
N LYS A 40 10.03 9.26 -27.90
CA LYS A 40 10.52 9.29 -26.52
C LYS A 40 10.11 8.02 -25.78
N SER A 41 10.98 7.57 -24.88
CA SER A 41 10.66 6.51 -23.93
C SER A 41 9.61 6.99 -22.93
N LEU A 42 8.99 6.06 -22.21
CA LEU A 42 8.11 6.38 -21.10
C LEU A 42 8.90 7.10 -20.00
N ALA A 43 10.17 6.73 -19.79
CA ALA A 43 11.08 7.34 -18.82
C ALA A 43 11.36 8.82 -19.10
N ASP A 44 11.30 9.26 -20.37
CA ASP A 44 11.49 10.67 -20.74
C ASP A 44 10.28 11.56 -20.41
N ARG A 45 9.19 11.00 -19.88
CA ARG A 45 7.97 11.76 -19.54
C ARG A 45 8.01 12.25 -18.10
N GLU A 46 7.92 13.56 -17.93
CA GLU A 46 7.96 14.24 -16.63
C GLU A 46 6.81 13.79 -15.72
N THR A 47 5.64 13.47 -16.29
CA THR A 47 4.51 12.93 -15.53
C THR A 47 4.81 11.56 -14.93
N LEU A 48 5.56 10.70 -15.64
CA LEU A 48 5.99 9.41 -15.10
C LEU A 48 7.04 9.61 -14.01
N GLN A 49 8.03 10.46 -14.26
CA GLN A 49 9.10 10.75 -13.29
C GLN A 49 8.50 11.27 -11.97
N ARG A 50 7.56 12.22 -12.04
CA ARG A 50 6.79 12.68 -10.88
C ARG A 50 6.06 11.54 -10.19
N PHE A 51 5.36 10.69 -10.95
CA PHE A 51 4.61 9.57 -10.40
C PHE A 51 5.52 8.60 -9.63
N ILE A 52 6.65 8.21 -10.21
CA ILE A 52 7.62 7.31 -9.57
C ILE A 52 8.19 7.94 -8.30
N GLY A 53 8.66 9.19 -8.37
CA GLY A 53 9.24 9.87 -7.22
C GLY A 53 8.24 10.09 -6.08
N HIS A 54 7.04 10.59 -6.40
CA HIS A 54 5.98 10.79 -5.41
C HIS A 54 5.46 9.46 -4.85
N GLY A 55 5.27 8.46 -5.72
CA GLY A 55 4.85 7.12 -5.32
C GLY A 55 5.83 6.43 -4.39
N ASP A 56 7.15 6.54 -4.66
CA ASP A 56 8.19 6.01 -3.77
C ASP A 56 8.11 6.62 -2.38
N LEU A 57 8.05 7.95 -2.29
CA LEU A 57 7.94 8.66 -1.02
C LEU A 57 6.67 8.27 -0.27
N LYS A 58 5.52 8.30 -0.94
CA LYS A 58 4.23 7.94 -0.34
C LYS A 58 4.24 6.51 0.22
N LEU A 59 4.77 5.56 -0.53
CA LEU A 59 4.88 4.16 -0.11
C LEU A 59 5.81 4.00 1.09
N ARG A 60 6.97 4.67 1.06
CA ARG A 60 7.95 4.59 2.15
C ARG A 60 7.43 5.23 3.43
N SER A 61 6.69 6.34 3.35
CA SER A 61 6.06 6.97 4.50
C SER A 61 5.02 6.07 5.15
N ALA A 62 4.12 5.46 4.36
CA ALA A 62 3.12 4.51 4.88
C ALA A 62 3.80 3.30 5.54
N ARG A 63 4.83 2.73 4.88
CA ARG A 63 5.60 1.61 5.42
C ARG A 63 6.35 1.98 6.70
N ALA A 64 6.91 3.18 6.79
CA ALA A 64 7.66 3.62 7.98
C ALA A 64 6.76 3.65 9.21
N LEU A 65 5.57 4.26 9.12
CA LEU A 65 4.60 4.26 10.21
C LEU A 65 4.10 2.86 10.55
N ALA A 66 3.88 2.00 9.54
CA ALA A 66 3.52 0.60 9.79
C ALA A 66 4.62 -0.13 10.58
N MET A 67 5.89 0.06 10.22
CA MET A 67 7.02 -0.54 10.92
C MET A 67 7.16 0.01 12.34
N GLU A 68 6.97 1.31 12.54
CA GLU A 68 7.00 1.95 13.86
C GLU A 68 5.97 1.33 14.81
N LEU A 69 4.70 1.27 14.39
CA LEU A 69 3.62 0.71 15.21
C LEU A 69 3.82 -0.78 15.50
N ASN A 70 4.31 -1.54 14.51
CA ASN A 70 4.64 -2.95 14.71
C ASN A 70 5.81 -3.14 15.68
N GLN A 71 6.80 -2.24 15.65
CA GLN A 71 7.91 -2.28 16.60
C GLN A 71 7.44 -1.97 18.03
N GLN A 72 6.51 -1.02 18.19
CA GLN A 72 5.89 -0.74 19.49
C GLN A 72 5.13 -1.96 20.03
N ALA A 73 4.34 -2.61 19.17
CA ALA A 73 3.63 -3.84 19.53
C ALA A 73 4.58 -4.97 19.93
N MET A 74 5.70 -5.13 19.20
CA MET A 74 6.73 -6.11 19.52
C MET A 74 7.34 -5.84 20.90
N VAL A 75 7.67 -4.59 21.23
CA VAL A 75 8.22 -4.22 22.54
C VAL A 75 7.27 -4.58 23.68
N VAL A 76 5.95 -4.35 23.51
CA VAL A 76 4.95 -4.72 24.51
C VAL A 76 4.90 -6.24 24.70
N ILE A 77 4.85 -7.00 23.61
CA ILE A 77 4.80 -8.46 23.63
C ILE A 77 6.06 -9.06 24.26
N ASP A 78 7.24 -8.56 23.88
CA ASP A 78 8.53 -9.03 24.40
C ASP A 78 8.68 -8.79 25.91
N ALA A 79 8.00 -7.76 26.44
CA ALA A 79 7.93 -7.49 27.87
C ALA A 79 6.87 -8.36 28.61
N GLY A 80 6.15 -9.24 27.90
CA GLY A 80 5.07 -10.06 28.44
C GLY A 80 3.75 -9.31 28.66
N GLY A 81 3.59 -8.15 28.03
CA GLY A 81 2.36 -7.35 28.08
C GLY A 81 1.38 -7.71 26.97
N ASP A 82 0.13 -7.26 27.14
CA ASP A 82 -0.90 -7.33 26.11
C ASP A 82 -0.97 -6.02 25.32
N ILE A 83 -1.21 -6.12 24.01
CA ILE A 83 -1.48 -4.95 23.15
C ILE A 83 -2.82 -4.33 23.58
N ASP A 84 -2.79 -3.06 23.96
CA ASP A 84 -4.01 -2.32 24.31
C ASP A 84 -4.87 -1.98 23.08
N ASP A 85 -6.12 -1.58 23.32
CA ASP A 85 -7.08 -1.27 22.25
C ASP A 85 -6.61 -0.11 21.37
N ARG A 86 -5.89 0.86 21.94
CA ARG A 86 -5.40 2.04 21.22
C ARG A 86 -4.37 1.64 20.17
N LEU A 87 -3.37 0.86 20.54
CA LEU A 87 -2.35 0.35 19.62
C LEU A 87 -2.95 -0.65 18.62
N ALA A 88 -3.90 -1.48 19.04
CA ALA A 88 -4.62 -2.37 18.13
C ALA A 88 -5.40 -1.60 17.04
N LEU A 89 -6.05 -0.49 17.40
CA LEU A 89 -6.72 0.41 16.47
C LEU A 89 -5.73 1.06 15.50
N GLU A 90 -4.62 1.62 15.99
CA GLU A 90 -3.57 2.21 15.15
C GLU A 90 -2.99 1.20 14.15
N LEU A 91 -2.70 -0.04 14.60
CA LEU A 91 -2.22 -1.12 13.75
C LEU A 91 -3.23 -1.46 12.64
N ARG A 92 -4.53 -1.49 12.95
CA ARG A 92 -5.57 -1.75 11.96
C ARG A 92 -5.68 -0.60 10.97
N SER A 93 -5.70 0.64 11.44
CA SER A 93 -5.79 1.83 10.57
C SER A 93 -4.58 1.97 9.66
N ILE A 94 -3.36 1.67 10.12
CA ILE A 94 -2.17 1.74 9.25
C ILE A 94 -2.18 0.64 8.18
N ALA A 95 -2.77 -0.53 8.47
CA ALA A 95 -2.94 -1.58 7.47
C ALA A 95 -3.94 -1.17 6.37
N CYS A 96 -5.04 -0.51 6.76
CA CYS A 96 -5.99 0.11 5.84
C CYS A 96 -5.28 1.15 4.94
N TYR A 97 -4.54 2.08 5.55
CA TYR A 97 -3.82 3.13 4.83
C TYR A 97 -2.76 2.57 3.87
N CYS A 98 -1.98 1.58 4.29
CA CYS A 98 -1.04 0.89 3.41
C CYS A 98 -1.73 0.27 2.18
N THR A 99 -2.93 -0.27 2.37
CA THR A 99 -3.73 -0.89 1.30
C THR A 99 -4.26 0.14 0.31
N GLU A 100 -4.73 1.29 0.77
CA GLU A 100 -5.12 2.41 -0.09
C GLU A 100 -3.94 2.97 -0.89
N VAL A 101 -2.82 3.26 -0.21
CA VAL A 101 -1.59 3.75 -0.86
C VAL A 101 -1.14 2.77 -1.94
N ALA A 102 -1.15 1.48 -1.63
CA ALA A 102 -0.80 0.44 -2.59
C ALA A 102 -1.78 0.40 -3.78
N THR A 103 -3.09 0.45 -3.52
CA THR A 103 -4.12 0.45 -4.55
C THR A 103 -3.96 1.62 -5.51
N GLU A 104 -3.71 2.82 -4.99
CA GLU A 104 -3.46 4.02 -5.80
C GLU A 104 -2.22 3.85 -6.69
N ILE A 105 -1.10 3.45 -6.09
CA ILE A 105 0.18 3.28 -6.80
C ILE A 105 0.04 2.22 -7.90
N VAL A 106 -0.50 1.05 -7.57
CA VAL A 106 -0.63 -0.06 -8.52
C VAL A 106 -1.59 0.31 -9.66
N THR A 107 -2.70 0.98 -9.35
CA THR A 107 -3.67 1.43 -10.36
C THR A 107 -3.03 2.40 -11.36
N GLN A 108 -2.27 3.39 -10.86
CA GLN A 108 -1.58 4.33 -11.73
C GLN A 108 -0.44 3.66 -12.51
N ALA A 109 0.31 2.76 -11.89
CA ALA A 109 1.37 2.01 -12.56
C ALA A 109 0.82 1.14 -13.70
N PHE A 110 -0.33 0.49 -13.49
CA PHE A 110 -1.03 -0.26 -14.53
C PHE A 110 -1.43 0.64 -15.72
N ARG A 111 -1.95 1.84 -15.45
CA ARG A 111 -2.31 2.83 -16.49
C ARG A 111 -1.11 3.30 -17.30
N TYR A 112 0.03 3.56 -16.64
CA TYR A 112 1.27 3.93 -17.34
C TYR A 112 1.81 2.80 -18.21
N SER A 113 1.69 1.56 -17.73
CA SER A 113 2.17 0.36 -18.42
C SER A 113 1.44 0.14 -19.76
N GLY A 114 0.17 0.50 -19.90
CA GLY A 114 -0.53 0.39 -21.19
C GLY A 114 -0.69 -1.07 -21.67
N ALA A 115 -0.95 -1.29 -22.96
CA ALA A 115 -1.49 -2.56 -23.47
C ALA A 115 -0.69 -3.83 -23.13
N SER A 116 0.63 -3.76 -22.96
CA SER A 116 1.40 -4.96 -22.57
C SER A 116 1.06 -5.46 -21.18
N SER A 117 0.45 -4.63 -20.32
CA SER A 117 0.12 -5.03 -18.96
C SER A 117 -1.03 -6.01 -18.88
N ILE A 118 -1.88 -6.13 -19.93
CA ILE A 118 -3.09 -6.97 -19.92
C ILE A 118 -2.81 -8.46 -20.17
N PHE A 119 -1.64 -8.80 -20.69
CA PHE A 119 -1.30 -10.19 -20.99
C PHE A 119 -1.15 -11.00 -19.70
N GLU A 120 -1.54 -12.26 -19.72
CA GLU A 120 -1.47 -13.16 -18.56
C GLU A 120 -0.06 -13.22 -17.95
N LYS A 121 0.97 -13.21 -18.79
CA LYS A 121 2.39 -13.23 -18.36
C LYS A 121 2.87 -11.92 -17.73
N SER A 122 2.10 -10.83 -17.83
CA SER A 122 2.44 -9.56 -17.21
C SER A 122 2.23 -9.65 -15.70
N GLU A 123 3.29 -9.33 -14.95
CA GLU A 123 3.20 -9.22 -13.49
C GLU A 123 2.41 -7.98 -13.05
N MET A 124 2.28 -6.97 -13.91
CA MET A 124 1.57 -5.73 -13.60
C MET A 124 0.06 -5.95 -13.40
N GLN A 125 -0.60 -6.75 -14.26
CA GLN A 125 -2.01 -7.09 -14.03
C GLN A 125 -2.21 -7.98 -12.81
N ARG A 126 -1.21 -8.81 -12.48
CA ARG A 126 -1.24 -9.64 -11.27
C ARG A 126 -1.21 -8.75 -10.03
N CYS A 127 -0.27 -7.80 -9.95
CA CYS A 127 -0.24 -6.81 -8.87
C CYS A 127 -1.59 -6.06 -8.74
N LEU A 128 -2.20 -5.67 -9.87
CA LEU A 128 -3.49 -4.98 -9.87
C LEU A 128 -4.62 -5.85 -9.30
N ARG A 129 -4.76 -7.09 -9.75
CA ARG A 129 -5.78 -8.00 -9.21
C ARG A 129 -5.53 -8.28 -7.73
N ASP A 130 -4.30 -8.60 -7.37
CA ASP A 130 -3.92 -9.00 -6.02
C ASP A 130 -4.23 -7.88 -5.00
N ILE A 131 -3.90 -6.62 -5.32
CA ILE A 131 -4.19 -5.50 -4.40
C ILE A 131 -5.69 -5.20 -4.30
N ASN A 132 -6.44 -5.29 -5.41
CA ASN A 132 -7.89 -5.06 -5.38
C ASN A 132 -8.62 -6.13 -4.57
N VAL A 133 -8.15 -7.38 -4.62
CA VAL A 133 -8.70 -8.48 -3.80
C VAL A 133 -8.36 -8.26 -2.32
N ALA A 134 -7.11 -7.91 -1.99
CA ALA A 134 -6.71 -7.63 -0.62
C ALA A 134 -7.50 -6.45 0.00
N ALA A 135 -7.84 -5.45 -0.81
CA ALA A 135 -8.66 -4.30 -0.39
C ALA A 135 -10.11 -4.66 -0.01
N GLN A 136 -10.59 -5.88 -0.30
CA GLN A 136 -11.93 -6.33 0.10
C GLN A 136 -11.98 -6.88 1.53
N HIS A 137 -10.84 -7.04 2.19
CA HIS A 137 -10.79 -7.70 3.48
C HIS A 137 -11.29 -6.80 4.62
N LEU A 138 -12.07 -7.35 5.56
CA LEU A 138 -12.66 -6.63 6.70
C LEU A 138 -11.62 -5.86 7.54
N MET A 139 -10.41 -6.41 7.67
CA MET A 139 -9.36 -5.78 8.47
C MET A 139 -8.89 -4.43 7.93
N VAL A 140 -9.06 -4.20 6.62
CA VAL A 140 -8.62 -2.98 5.93
C VAL A 140 -9.79 -2.16 5.40
N SER A 141 -10.96 -2.27 6.04
CA SER A 141 -12.10 -1.41 5.76
C SER A 141 -11.99 -0.06 6.47
N GLU A 142 -12.71 0.95 5.94
CA GLU A 142 -12.80 2.32 6.49
C GLU A 142 -13.24 2.37 7.96
N VAL A 143 -13.94 1.33 8.44
CA VAL A 143 -14.30 1.18 9.87
C VAL A 143 -13.07 1.30 10.77
N ALA A 144 -11.88 0.91 10.30
CA ALA A 144 -10.64 1.08 11.04
C ALA A 144 -10.34 2.56 11.35
N TYR A 145 -10.63 3.49 10.43
CA TYR A 145 -10.45 4.92 10.68
C TYR A 145 -11.55 5.50 11.54
N GLU A 146 -12.78 5.04 11.38
CA GLU A 146 -13.90 5.47 12.22
C GLU A 146 -13.61 5.19 13.69
N LEU A 147 -13.19 3.96 14.01
CA LEU A 147 -12.87 3.55 15.37
C LEU A 147 -11.64 4.28 15.92
N LEU A 148 -10.56 4.42 15.14
CA LEU A 148 -9.41 5.23 15.57
C LEU A 148 -9.81 6.70 15.81
N GLY A 149 -10.64 7.26 14.93
CA GLY A 149 -11.20 8.60 15.05
C GLY A 149 -12.00 8.81 16.33
N GLN A 150 -12.81 7.83 16.74
CA GLN A 150 -13.51 7.88 18.03
C GLN A 150 -12.55 8.06 19.21
N THR A 151 -11.39 7.38 19.21
CA THR A 151 -10.41 7.57 20.30
C THR A 151 -9.85 9.00 20.35
N HIS A 152 -9.66 9.64 19.18
CA HIS A 152 -9.24 11.04 19.10
C HIS A 152 -10.32 12.02 19.56
N LEU A 153 -11.59 11.61 19.53
CA LEU A 153 -12.75 12.38 19.97
C LEU A 153 -13.13 12.12 21.45
N GLY A 154 -12.36 11.32 22.17
CA GLY A 154 -12.53 11.10 23.61
C GLY A 154 -13.48 9.96 23.99
N TYR A 155 -13.84 9.08 23.06
CA TYR A 155 -14.56 7.84 23.38
C TYR A 155 -13.60 6.87 24.08
N THR A 156 -14.01 6.27 25.20
CA THR A 156 -13.13 5.49 26.08
C THR A 156 -13.23 3.97 25.90
N ASP A 157 -14.34 3.47 25.34
CA ASP A 157 -14.63 2.03 25.22
C ASP A 157 -14.76 1.63 23.74
N VAL A 158 -13.71 1.86 22.95
CA VAL A 158 -13.71 1.58 21.50
C VAL A 158 -13.05 0.24 21.22
N ALA A 159 -13.86 -0.77 20.93
CA ALA A 159 -13.36 -2.09 20.61
C ALA A 159 -12.66 -2.10 19.22
N PRO A 160 -11.46 -2.69 19.07
CA PRO A 160 -10.71 -2.68 17.81
C PRO A 160 -11.41 -3.30 16.59
N MET A 161 -12.45 -4.11 16.82
CA MET A 161 -13.22 -4.80 15.78
C MET A 161 -14.64 -4.28 15.60
N GLY A 162 -15.08 -3.30 16.40
CA GLY A 162 -16.49 -2.89 16.51
C GLY A 162 -17.27 -3.72 17.51
#